data_AF-A0A1S2YGW1-F1
#
_entry.id   AF-A0A1S2YGW1-F1
#
_cell.length_a   1.000
_cell.length_b   1.000
_cell.length_c   1.000
_cell.angle_alpha   90.00
_cell.angle_beta   90.00
_cell.angle_gamma   90.00
#
_symmetry.space_group_name_H-M   'P 1'
#
loop_
_entity.id
_entity.type
_entity.pdbx_description
1 polymer ?
#
loop_
_entity_poly.entity_id
_entity_poly.type
_entity_poly.pdbx_seq_one_letter_code
_entity_poly.pdbx_strand_id
1 'polypeptide(L)'
;MSGKESESESESMKLGLEEVSREFKTLVSSEDLRSLNHLQHTILGRLQDSNAVLSHFNEFSQHCYNEISGDMARNTRVFKSIKSDLDYIFLKLRNMKTKLSTTYPDAFPEDSMSKVIDRRPDLEMPK
;
A
#
# COMPACT_ATOMS: atom_id res chain seq x y z
N MET A 1 -26.84 -80.76 -17.27
CA MET A 1 -27.51 -79.71 -16.46
C MET A 1 -26.51 -78.67 -15.96
N SER A 2 -25.30 -79.05 -15.54
CA SER A 2 -24.25 -78.14 -15.05
C SER A 2 -23.78 -77.02 -16.00
N GLY A 3 -23.77 -77.20 -17.33
CA GLY A 3 -23.34 -76.14 -18.28
C GLY A 3 -24.36 -75.01 -18.52
N LYS A 4 -25.66 -75.27 -18.29
CA LYS A 4 -26.70 -74.23 -18.42
C LYS A 4 -26.76 -73.31 -17.20
N GLU A 5 -26.39 -73.82 -16.03
CA GLU A 5 -26.28 -73.01 -14.81
C GLU A 5 -25.09 -72.05 -14.87
N SER A 6 -23.94 -72.46 -15.43
CA SER A 6 -22.76 -71.59 -15.57
C SER A 6 -22.95 -70.46 -16.58
N GLU A 7 -23.67 -70.70 -17.69
CA GLU A 7 -24.02 -69.64 -18.64
C GLU A 7 -25.01 -68.64 -18.03
N SER A 8 -26.01 -69.13 -17.30
CA SER A 8 -26.98 -68.31 -16.57
C SER A 8 -26.33 -67.42 -15.51
N GLU A 9 -25.33 -67.93 -14.79
CA GLU A 9 -24.56 -67.17 -13.80
C GLU A 9 -23.71 -66.08 -14.45
N SER A 10 -23.07 -66.40 -15.58
CA SER A 10 -22.25 -65.44 -16.33
C SER A 10 -23.09 -64.28 -16.91
N GLU A 11 -24.29 -64.56 -17.42
CA GLU A 11 -25.21 -63.52 -17.89
C GLU A 11 -25.71 -62.65 -16.74
N SER A 12 -26.02 -63.26 -15.60
CA SER A 12 -26.47 -62.55 -14.39
C SER A 12 -25.39 -61.61 -13.83
N MET A 13 -24.13 -62.06 -13.79
CA MET A 13 -23.00 -61.20 -13.41
C MET A 13 -22.83 -60.03 -14.37
N LYS A 14 -22.96 -60.27 -15.69
CA LYS A 14 -22.80 -59.23 -16.70
C LYS A 14 -23.87 -58.14 -16.57
N LEU A 15 -25.13 -58.55 -16.35
CA LEU A 15 -26.23 -57.62 -16.09
C LEU A 15 -26.01 -56.83 -14.79
N GLY A 16 -25.51 -57.48 -13.74
CA GLY A 16 -25.14 -56.80 -12.48
C GLY A 16 -24.01 -55.78 -12.67
N LEU A 17 -23.01 -56.08 -13.49
CA LEU A 17 -21.92 -55.17 -13.84
C LEU A 17 -22.40 -53.97 -14.66
N GLU A 18 -23.30 -54.19 -15.62
CA GLU A 18 -23.92 -53.12 -16.41
C GLU A 18 -24.80 -52.21 -15.55
N GLU A 19 -25.54 -52.77 -14.59
CA GLU A 19 -26.33 -52.05 -13.59
C GLU A 19 -25.45 -51.14 -12.73
N VAL A 20 -24.38 -51.70 -12.14
CA VAL A 20 -23.42 -50.95 -11.31
C VAL A 20 -22.73 -49.87 -12.12
N SER A 21 -22.33 -50.15 -13.37
CA SER A 21 -21.72 -49.14 -14.24
C SER A 21 -22.68 -48.00 -14.58
N ARG A 22 -23.99 -48.27 -14.65
CA ARG A 22 -25.01 -47.25 -14.91
C ARG A 22 -25.22 -46.36 -13.70
N GLU A 23 -25.34 -46.94 -12.50
CA GLU A 23 -25.39 -46.19 -11.25
C GLU A 23 -24.11 -45.38 -11.01
N PHE A 24 -22.95 -45.92 -11.39
CA PHE A 24 -21.70 -45.16 -11.25
C PHE A 24 -21.65 -43.92 -12.17
N LYS A 25 -22.33 -43.97 -13.33
CA LYS A 25 -22.45 -42.82 -14.24
C LYS A 25 -23.45 -41.77 -13.76
N THR A 26 -24.43 -42.14 -12.93
CA THR A 26 -25.37 -41.18 -12.33
C THR A 26 -24.76 -40.43 -11.14
N LEU A 27 -23.74 -41.01 -10.48
CA LEU A 27 -23.01 -40.36 -9.38
C LEU A 27 -22.20 -39.13 -9.79
N VAL A 28 -21.86 -38.98 -11.08
CA VAL A 28 -21.11 -37.82 -11.59
C VAL A 28 -21.94 -37.09 -12.65
N SER A 29 -22.54 -35.97 -12.27
CA SER A 29 -23.23 -35.08 -13.20
C SER A 29 -22.23 -34.43 -14.16
N SER A 30 -22.33 -34.80 -15.44
CA SER A 30 -21.51 -34.17 -16.49
C SER A 30 -21.86 -32.69 -16.72
N GLU A 31 -23.05 -32.27 -16.29
CA GLU A 31 -23.49 -30.87 -16.32
C GLU A 31 -22.82 -30.06 -15.21
N ASP A 32 -22.74 -30.62 -14.00
CA ASP A 32 -22.05 -29.99 -12.87
C ASP A 32 -20.56 -29.86 -13.16
N LEU A 33 -19.95 -30.89 -13.77
CA LEU A 33 -18.54 -30.88 -14.14
C LEU A 33 -18.23 -29.77 -15.18
N ARG A 34 -19.12 -29.58 -16.16
CA ARG A 34 -19.01 -28.49 -17.15
C ARG A 34 -19.23 -27.12 -16.51
N SER A 35 -20.21 -27.00 -15.62
CA SER A 35 -20.50 -25.77 -14.88
C SER A 35 -19.33 -25.37 -13.99
N LEU A 36 -18.74 -26.34 -13.27
CA LEU A 36 -17.53 -26.14 -12.48
C LEU A 36 -16.35 -25.69 -13.35
N ASN A 37 -16.14 -26.33 -14.49
CA ASN A 37 -15.07 -25.96 -15.42
C ASN A 37 -15.26 -24.53 -15.97
N HIS A 38 -16.50 -24.16 -16.33
CA HIS A 38 -16.82 -22.82 -16.79
C HIS A 38 -16.59 -21.76 -15.69
N LEU A 39 -17.00 -22.07 -14.45
CA LEU A 39 -16.77 -21.21 -13.30
C LEU A 39 -15.27 -21.02 -13.04
N GLN A 40 -14.47 -22.08 -13.12
CA GLN A 40 -13.01 -22.01 -12.97
C GLN A 40 -12.38 -21.10 -14.03
N HIS A 41 -12.77 -21.21 -15.30
CA HIS A 41 -12.28 -20.31 -16.36
C HIS A 41 -12.69 -18.86 -16.11
N THR A 42 -13.92 -18.62 -15.64
CA THR A 42 -14.39 -17.28 -15.29
C THR A 42 -13.60 -16.67 -14.14
N ILE A 43 -13.33 -17.46 -13.09
CA ILE A 43 -12.50 -17.04 -11.96
C ILE A 43 -11.07 -16.73 -12.43
N LEU A 44 -10.49 -17.62 -13.24
CA LEU A 44 -9.14 -17.44 -13.78
C LEU A 44 -9.03 -16.15 -14.58
N GLY A 45 -9.97 -15.89 -15.50
CA GLY A 45 -9.99 -14.66 -16.29
C GLY A 45 -10.06 -13.40 -15.41
N ARG A 46 -10.95 -13.39 -14.41
CA ARG A 46 -11.06 -12.27 -13.46
C ARG A 46 -9.78 -12.04 -12.66
N LEU A 47 -9.11 -13.11 -12.24
CA LEU A 47 -7.84 -13.01 -11.51
C LEU A 47 -6.72 -12.47 -12.42
N GLN A 48 -6.69 -12.89 -13.67
CA GLN A 48 -5.73 -12.38 -14.67
C GLN A 48 -5.96 -10.89 -14.94
N ASP A 49 -7.22 -10.48 -15.16
CA ASP A 49 -7.59 -9.08 -15.36
C ASP A 49 -7.20 -8.22 -14.15
N SER A 50 -7.53 -8.67 -12.94
CA SER A 50 -7.17 -7.96 -11.71
C SER A 50 -5.65 -7.85 -11.55
N ASN A 51 -4.90 -8.89 -11.89
CA ASN A 51 -3.45 -8.88 -11.78
C ASN A 51 -2.81 -7.91 -12.79
N ALA A 52 -3.37 -7.81 -14.01
CA ALA A 52 -2.93 -6.84 -15.00
C ALA A 52 -3.16 -5.39 -14.51
N VAL A 53 -4.34 -5.11 -13.95
CA VAL A 53 -4.65 -3.79 -13.37
C VAL A 53 -3.70 -3.44 -12.22
N LEU A 54 -3.45 -4.38 -11.30
CA LEU A 54 -2.52 -4.17 -10.18
C LEU A 54 -1.09 -3.96 -10.65
N SER A 55 -0.65 -4.68 -11.68
CA SER A 55 0.68 -4.49 -12.25
C SER A 55 0.85 -3.09 -12.83
N HIS A 56 -0.14 -2.62 -13.60
CA HIS A 56 -0.13 -1.26 -14.14
C HIS A 56 -0.20 -0.20 -13.04
N PHE A 57 -1.00 -0.41 -11.99
CA PHE A 57 -1.06 0.48 -10.84
C PHE A 57 0.29 0.55 -10.10
N ASN A 58 0.97 -0.58 -9.91
CA ASN A 58 2.28 -0.62 -9.27
C ASN A 58 3.32 0.14 -10.09
N GLU A 59 3.34 -0.03 -11.41
CA GLU A 59 4.25 0.69 -12.30
C GLU A 59 3.97 2.21 -12.27
N PHE A 60 2.70 2.60 -12.39
CA PHE A 60 2.30 4.00 -12.35
C PHE A 60 2.62 4.66 -11.01
N SER A 61 2.28 4.01 -9.90
CA SER A 61 2.56 4.54 -8.56
C SER A 61 4.06 4.68 -8.30
N GLN A 62 4.87 3.73 -8.77
CA GLN A 62 6.33 3.82 -8.72
C GLN A 62 6.86 4.99 -9.55
N HIS A 63 6.33 5.21 -10.76
CA HIS A 63 6.69 6.34 -11.59
C HIS A 63 6.38 7.68 -10.91
N CYS A 64 5.15 7.87 -10.42
CA CYS A 64 4.77 9.08 -9.68
C CYS A 64 5.65 9.32 -8.45
N TYR A 65 5.98 8.26 -7.71
CA TYR A 65 6.88 8.38 -6.56
C TYR A 65 8.29 8.83 -6.99
N ASN A 66 8.85 8.24 -8.03
CA ASN A 66 10.19 8.58 -8.52
C ASN A 66 10.26 10.03 -9.02
N GLU A 67 9.19 10.52 -9.65
CA GLU A 67 9.10 11.91 -10.13
C GLU A 67 9.12 12.92 -8.97
N ILE A 68 8.37 12.65 -7.89
CA ILE A 68 8.18 13.61 -6.80
C ILE A 68 9.25 13.48 -5.70
N SER A 69 9.74 12.27 -5.43
CA SER A 69 10.63 11.99 -4.29
C SER A 69 11.96 12.77 -4.34
N GLY A 70 12.54 12.93 -5.54
CA GLY A 70 13.78 13.69 -5.74
C GLY A 70 13.61 15.17 -5.39
N ASP A 71 12.54 15.79 -5.89
CA ASP A 71 12.20 17.19 -5.60
C ASP A 71 11.92 17.42 -4.12
N MET A 72 11.18 16.51 -3.48
CA MET A 72 10.88 16.61 -2.05
C MET A 72 12.14 16.48 -1.19
N ALA A 73 13.05 15.57 -1.55
CA ALA A 73 14.34 15.44 -0.89
C ALA A 73 15.21 16.69 -1.07
N ARG A 74 15.25 17.27 -2.28
CA ARG A 74 15.95 18.53 -2.54
C ARG A 74 15.39 19.67 -1.70
N ASN A 75 14.07 19.86 -1.71
CA ASN A 75 13.40 20.92 -0.96
C ASN A 75 13.67 20.79 0.55
N THR A 76 13.64 19.57 1.09
CA THR A 76 13.97 19.32 2.50
C THR A 76 15.40 19.71 2.84
N ARG A 77 16.38 19.46 1.94
CA ARG A 77 17.77 19.92 2.14
C ARG A 77 17.86 21.45 2.16
N VAL A 78 17.16 22.13 1.26
CA VAL A 78 17.12 23.60 1.22
C VAL A 78 16.51 24.17 2.51
N PHE A 79 15.40 23.63 2.99
CA PHE A 79 14.79 24.06 4.25
C PHE A 79 15.74 23.89 5.45
N LYS A 80 16.49 22.79 5.51
CA LYS A 80 17.51 22.58 6.56
C LYS A 80 18.62 23.63 6.49
N SER A 81 19.06 24.00 5.29
CA SER A 81 20.06 25.07 5.10
C SER A 81 19.51 26.40 5.60
N ILE A 82 18.31 26.80 5.15
CA ILE A 82 17.68 28.06 5.56
C ILE A 82 17.50 28.11 7.08
N LYS A 83 17.08 27.00 7.70
CA LYS A 83 16.98 26.92 9.16
C LYS A 83 18.34 27.19 9.81
N SER A 84 19.40 26.52 9.36
CA SER A 84 20.75 26.73 9.90
C SER A 84 21.21 28.17 9.76
N ASP A 85 20.94 28.80 8.62
CA ASP A 85 21.29 30.20 8.37
C ASP A 85 20.54 31.15 9.30
N LEU A 86 19.23 30.92 9.50
CA LEU A 86 18.42 31.68 10.46
C LEU A 86 18.92 31.51 11.89
N ASP A 87 19.22 30.28 12.31
CA ASP A 87 19.75 29.99 13.64
C ASP A 87 21.07 30.77 13.88
N TYR A 88 21.95 30.82 12.87
CA TYR A 88 23.18 31.60 12.93
C TYR A 88 22.94 33.11 12.98
N ILE A 89 22.00 33.64 12.17
CA ILE A 89 21.63 35.06 12.18
C ILE A 89 21.09 35.47 13.56
N PHE A 90 20.18 34.69 14.15
CA PHE A 90 19.63 34.98 15.48
C PHE A 90 20.69 34.93 16.57
N LEU A 91 21.62 33.95 16.50
CA LEU A 91 22.76 33.90 17.41
C LEU A 91 23.63 35.16 17.29
N LYS A 92 23.94 35.59 16.06
CA LYS A 92 24.73 36.80 15.80
C LYS A 92 24.04 38.05 16.35
N LEU A 93 22.75 38.20 16.10
CA LEU A 93 21.94 39.32 16.59
C LEU A 93 21.90 39.36 18.12
N ARG A 94 21.68 38.22 18.78
CA ARG A 94 21.70 38.11 20.24
C ARG A 94 23.07 38.50 20.81
N ASN A 95 24.15 38.00 20.21
CA ASN A 95 25.52 38.35 20.63
C ASN A 95 25.81 39.86 20.45
N MET A 96 25.37 40.46 19.33
CA MET A 96 25.53 41.90 19.09
C MET A 96 24.72 42.71 20.10
N LYS A 97 23.46 42.33 20.36
CA LYS A 97 22.60 42.98 21.36
C LYS A 97 23.26 42.94 22.75
N THR A 98 23.73 41.77 23.19
CA THR A 98 24.41 41.63 24.49
C THR A 98 25.65 42.52 24.55
N LYS A 99 26.50 42.53 23.52
CA LYS A 99 27.68 43.40 23.48
C LYS A 99 27.32 44.88 23.58
N LEU A 100 26.32 45.34 22.83
CA LEU A 100 25.86 46.72 22.87
C LEU A 100 25.34 47.09 24.28
N SER A 101 24.49 46.26 24.88
CA SER A 101 23.98 46.49 26.24
C SER A 101 25.10 46.53 27.29
N THR A 102 26.15 45.70 27.14
CA THR A 102 27.30 45.73 28.07
C THR A 102 28.22 46.92 27.87
N THR A 103 28.41 47.37 26.62
CA THR A 103 29.38 48.44 26.29
C THR A 103 28.76 49.82 26.49
N TYR A 104 27.45 49.95 26.26
CA TYR A 104 26.71 51.20 26.35
C TYR A 104 25.38 50.99 27.09
N PRO A 105 25.40 50.75 28.41
CA PRO A 105 24.20 50.49 29.19
C PRO A 105 23.19 51.65 29.16
N ASP A 106 23.68 52.90 29.04
CA ASP A 106 22.85 54.10 29.05
C ASP A 106 22.28 54.48 27.67
N ALA A 107 22.72 53.81 26.59
CA ALA A 107 22.30 54.14 25.23
C ALA A 107 20.90 53.58 24.87
N PHE A 108 20.41 52.59 25.63
CA PHE A 108 19.13 51.92 25.36
C PHE A 108 18.35 51.70 26.67
N PRO A 109 17.70 52.74 27.24
CA PRO A 109 16.83 52.57 28.40
C PRO A 109 15.66 51.61 28.08
N GLU A 110 15.43 50.64 28.96
CA GLU A 110 14.45 49.53 28.81
C GLU A 110 13.05 50.00 28.39
N ASP A 111 12.64 51.20 28.79
CA ASP A 111 11.33 51.80 28.49
C ASP A 111 11.10 52.05 26.98
N SER A 112 12.17 52.13 26.18
CA SER A 112 12.11 52.29 24.72
C SER A 112 11.96 50.97 23.95
N MET A 113 12.27 49.83 24.56
CA MET A 113 12.22 48.50 23.90
C MET A 113 10.84 47.83 24.00
N SER A 114 9.96 48.29 24.89
CA SER A 114 8.61 47.75 25.10
C SER A 114 7.64 47.96 23.93
N LYS A 115 7.97 48.86 22.97
CA LYS A 115 7.06 49.26 21.89
C LYS A 115 7.11 48.39 20.64
N VAL A 116 8.09 47.50 20.49
CA VAL A 116 8.18 46.61 19.33
C VAL A 116 7.65 45.23 19.73
N ILE A 117 6.34 45.07 19.61
CA ILE A 117 5.65 43.79 19.81
C ILE A 117 5.95 42.89 18.61
N ASP A 118 6.69 41.79 18.83
CA ASP A 118 6.88 40.75 17.81
C ASP A 118 5.54 40.03 17.58
N ARG A 119 4.91 40.28 16.44
CA ARG A 119 3.60 39.72 16.07
C ARG A 119 3.72 38.37 15.37
N ARG A 120 4.93 37.80 15.26
CA ARG A 120 5.09 36.49 14.62
C ARG A 120 4.49 35.41 15.53
N PRO A 121 3.73 34.46 14.98
CA PRO A 121 3.23 33.33 15.75
C PRO A 121 4.41 32.54 16.33
N ASP A 122 4.37 32.26 17.62
CA ASP A 122 5.37 31.46 18.32
C ASP A 122 5.23 29.99 17.87
N LEU A 123 6.26 29.49 17.18
CA LEU A 123 6.30 28.15 16.60
C LEU A 123 7.05 27.15 17.51
N GLU A 124 7.61 27.59 18.64
CA GLU A 124 8.34 26.71 19.58
C GLU A 124 7.42 26.08 20.64
N MET A 125 6.15 26.47 20.69
CA MET A 125 5.18 25.86 21.59
C MET A 125 4.51 24.64 20.94
N PRO A 126 4.68 23.42 21.49
CA PRO A 126 3.86 22.29 21.06
C PRO A 126 2.40 22.58 21.43
N LYS A 127 1.49 22.34 20.47
CA LYS A 127 0.04 22.34 20.72
C LYS A 127 -0.37 21.15 21.56
#